data_AF-A0A8B8AVY3-F1
#
_entry.id   AF-A0A8B8AVY3-F1
#
_cell.length_a   1.000
_cell.length_b   1.000
_cell.length_c   1.000
_cell.angle_alpha   90.00
_cell.angle_beta   90.00
_cell.angle_gamma   90.00
#
_symmetry.space_group_name_H-M   'P 1'
#
loop_
_entity.id
_entity.type
_entity.pdbx_description
1 polymer ?
#
loop_
_entity_poly.entity_id
_entity_poly.type
_entity_poly.pdbx_seq_one_letter_code
_entity_poly.pdbx_strand_id
1 'polypeptide(L)'
;MRVHQGWSPDVWYVLALMLLGSFIPVSETKSNCSTPVTIRDKWYFRDEPGSVLRVRRKSLVFKQRGHSTIRYKCLEAKGQTFMLRTRVNGDGLQGIVCIAFVSVEDPDADYSLWRLSQKAPGHPLMAPLTVSGLMSPSINQMCNGAQTKTQYYVQRAKKTCRFPSTIRSMWQTTMQAAWRLSFSKYDMHFITMNRTTLHFSCDTRDKDNFILRATNIQTGMDGILCLHIIPLHDDPYYKFQLSRTNTGNDVSVFQMVVPVPHGRKFRLYRDCDLIESPARPQFLYP
;
A
#
# COMPACT_ATOMS: atom_id res chain seq x y z
N MET A 1 -8.44 33.72 72.91
CA MET A 1 -8.08 34.50 71.70
C MET A 1 -7.87 33.53 70.55
N ARG A 2 -8.83 33.43 69.61
CA ARG A 2 -8.69 32.62 68.38
C ARG A 2 -8.41 33.59 67.23
N VAL A 3 -7.25 33.45 66.60
CA VAL A 3 -6.87 34.22 65.42
C VAL A 3 -7.40 33.48 64.20
N HIS A 4 -8.40 34.07 63.53
CA HIS A 4 -8.85 33.61 62.22
C HIS A 4 -7.85 34.12 61.17
N GLN A 5 -7.05 33.21 60.61
CA GLN A 5 -6.31 33.47 59.37
C GLN A 5 -7.27 33.25 58.19
N GLY A 6 -7.95 34.32 57.77
CA GLY A 6 -8.64 34.38 56.50
C GLY A 6 -7.62 34.53 55.37
N TRP A 7 -7.62 33.60 54.42
CA TRP A 7 -6.83 33.70 53.19
C TRP A 7 -7.40 34.83 52.33
N SER A 8 -6.53 35.70 51.80
CA SER A 8 -6.97 36.84 50.99
C SER A 8 -7.59 36.37 49.66
N PRO A 9 -8.63 37.06 49.16
CA PRO A 9 -9.30 36.74 47.89
C PRO A 9 -8.37 36.77 46.66
N ASP A 10 -7.21 37.42 46.77
CA ASP A 10 -6.21 37.49 45.70
C ASP A 10 -5.52 36.14 45.43
N VAL A 11 -5.44 35.25 46.42
CA VAL A 11 -4.82 33.91 46.24
C VAL A 11 -5.68 33.03 45.34
N TRP A 12 -7.00 33.19 45.37
CA TRP A 12 -7.92 32.46 44.49
C TRP A 12 -7.80 32.90 43.03
N TYR A 13 -7.56 34.19 42.77
CA TYR A 13 -7.38 34.70 41.41
C TYR A 13 -6.09 34.18 40.76
N VAL A 14 -4.99 34.09 41.53
CA VAL A 14 -3.72 33.55 41.02
C VAL A 14 -3.81 32.05 40.76
N LEU A 15 -4.49 31.29 41.63
CA LEU A 15 -4.75 29.85 41.41
C LEU A 15 -5.67 29.59 40.22
N ALA A 16 -6.71 30.41 40.02
CA ALA A 16 -7.59 30.31 38.86
C ALA A 16 -6.89 30.64 37.53
N LEU A 17 -6.00 31.64 37.52
CA LEU A 17 -5.16 31.98 36.35
C LEU A 17 -4.12 30.90 36.04
N MET A 18 -3.55 30.24 37.05
CA MET A 18 -2.64 29.10 36.87
C MET A 18 -3.36 27.84 36.34
N LEU A 19 -4.63 27.63 36.73
CA LEU A 19 -5.45 26.50 36.25
C LEU A 19 -6.02 26.73 34.85
N LEU A 20 -6.20 27.98 34.42
CA LEU A 20 -6.66 28.33 33.06
C LEU A 20 -5.51 28.47 32.06
N GLY A 21 -4.27 28.69 32.52
CA GLY A 21 -3.08 28.87 31.67
C GLY A 21 -2.43 27.57 31.15
N SER A 22 -2.92 26.39 31.54
CA SER A 22 -2.31 25.09 31.17
C SER A 22 -3.11 24.27 30.16
N PHE A 23 -4.11 24.86 29.50
CA PHE A 23 -4.61 24.33 28.23
C PHE A 23 -3.67 24.78 27.10
N ILE A 24 -2.46 24.21 27.07
CA ILE A 24 -1.68 24.18 25.84
C ILE A 24 -2.54 23.41 24.85
N PRO A 25 -3.05 24.02 23.76
CA PRO A 25 -3.62 23.22 22.70
C PRO A 25 -2.48 22.31 22.22
N VAL A 26 -2.62 21.00 22.46
CA VAL A 26 -1.76 20.00 21.85
C VAL A 26 -1.96 20.19 20.35
N SER A 27 -1.08 21.01 19.77
CA SER A 27 -0.95 21.15 18.34
C SER A 27 -0.59 19.75 17.86
N GLU A 28 -1.60 18.99 17.45
CA GLU A 28 -1.39 17.85 16.58
C GLU A 28 -0.75 18.43 15.32
N THR A 29 0.58 18.54 15.35
CA THR A 29 1.39 18.69 14.16
C THR A 29 0.91 17.60 13.21
N LYS A 30 0.17 18.02 12.17
CA LYS A 30 -0.38 17.11 11.17
C LYS A 30 0.83 16.44 10.53
N SER A 31 1.15 15.21 10.94
CA SER A 31 2.26 14.49 10.35
C SER A 31 2.01 14.38 8.85
N ASN A 32 2.99 14.86 8.06
CA ASN A 32 2.97 14.74 6.61
C ASN A 32 3.37 13.32 6.15
N CYS A 33 3.61 12.39 7.07
CA CYS A 33 3.95 11.02 6.71
C CYS A 33 2.86 10.39 5.85
N SER A 34 3.29 9.82 4.72
CA SER A 34 2.47 9.02 3.83
C SER A 34 3.23 7.78 3.37
N THR A 35 2.63 6.60 3.50
CA THR A 35 3.17 5.35 2.93
C THR A 35 3.06 5.39 1.40
N PRO A 36 4.02 4.84 0.62
CA PRO A 36 3.91 4.76 -0.82
C PRO A 36 2.82 3.77 -1.25
N VAL A 37 2.24 3.96 -2.45
CA VAL A 37 1.17 3.10 -2.98
C VAL A 37 1.60 1.63 -3.06
N THR A 38 2.88 1.40 -3.34
CA THR A 38 3.51 0.07 -3.49
C THR A 38 3.43 -0.82 -2.25
N ILE A 39 3.26 -0.25 -1.05
CA ILE A 39 3.11 -1.02 0.20
C ILE A 39 1.73 -0.89 0.83
N ARG A 40 0.86 -0.04 0.29
CA ARG A 40 -0.54 0.07 0.75
C ARG A 40 -1.27 -1.24 0.43
N ASP A 41 -2.32 -1.53 1.20
CA ASP A 41 -3.21 -2.70 1.16
C ASP A 41 -3.00 -3.69 2.33
N LYS A 42 -3.70 -4.82 2.28
CA LYS A 42 -3.70 -5.90 3.26
C LYS A 42 -2.56 -6.88 2.97
N TRP A 43 -1.83 -7.25 4.01
CA TRP A 43 -0.71 -8.17 4.01
C TRP A 43 -0.95 -9.28 5.01
N TYR A 44 -0.62 -10.50 4.63
CA TYR A 44 -0.61 -11.68 5.51
C TYR A 44 0.83 -11.99 5.90
N PHE A 45 1.04 -12.36 7.16
CA PHE A 45 2.33 -12.84 7.63
C PHE A 45 2.46 -14.32 7.30
N ARG A 46 3.54 -14.71 6.64
CA ARG A 46 3.76 -16.09 6.21
C ARG A 46 3.87 -17.04 7.40
N ASP A 47 4.72 -16.69 8.34
CA ASP A 47 5.10 -17.56 9.46
C ASP A 47 4.14 -17.42 10.66
N GLU A 48 3.09 -16.60 10.53
CA GLU A 48 2.16 -16.23 11.62
C GLU A 48 0.69 -16.26 11.13
N PRO A 49 0.10 -17.46 10.99
CA PRO A 49 -1.24 -17.61 10.41
C PRO A 49 -2.32 -16.84 11.16
N GLY A 50 -3.15 -16.10 10.42
CA GLY A 50 -4.21 -15.26 10.98
C GLY A 50 -3.76 -13.85 11.41
N SER A 51 -2.45 -13.56 11.36
CA SER A 51 -1.92 -12.20 11.49
C SER A 51 -2.05 -11.43 10.19
N VAL A 52 -2.50 -10.18 10.29
CA VAL A 52 -2.82 -9.30 9.16
C VAL A 52 -2.30 -7.90 9.44
N LEU A 53 -1.56 -7.34 8.49
CA LEU A 53 -1.20 -5.93 8.46
C LEU A 53 -1.94 -5.23 7.34
N ARG A 54 -2.73 -4.20 7.65
CA ARG A 54 -3.37 -3.34 6.65
C ARG A 54 -2.71 -1.98 6.62
N VAL A 55 -2.04 -1.69 5.52
CA VAL A 55 -1.33 -0.43 5.28
C VAL A 55 -2.23 0.53 4.52
N ARG A 56 -2.43 1.72 5.06
CA ARG A 56 -3.13 2.84 4.42
C ARG A 56 -2.18 4.02 4.27
N ARG A 57 -2.61 5.04 3.52
CA ARG A 57 -1.83 6.25 3.25
C ARG A 57 -1.19 6.85 4.51
N LYS A 58 -1.95 7.07 5.57
CA LYS A 58 -1.48 7.74 6.81
C LYS A 58 -1.50 6.85 8.06
N SER A 59 -1.82 5.56 7.92
CA SER A 59 -2.07 4.70 9.07
C SER A 59 -1.86 3.24 8.74
N LEU A 60 -1.45 2.46 9.73
CA LEU A 60 -1.35 1.01 9.64
C LEU A 60 -2.24 0.36 10.70
N VAL A 61 -2.89 -0.73 10.36
CA VAL A 61 -3.75 -1.49 11.29
C VAL A 61 -3.24 -2.91 11.33
N PHE A 62 -2.86 -3.36 12.52
CA PHE A 62 -2.35 -4.69 12.74
C PHE A 62 -3.34 -5.50 13.58
N LYS A 63 -3.61 -6.72 13.13
CA LYS A 63 -4.52 -7.66 13.79
C LYS A 63 -3.81 -9.01 13.87
N GLN A 64 -3.75 -9.61 15.05
CA GLN A 64 -3.33 -10.99 15.25
C GLN A 64 -4.48 -11.78 15.88
N ARG A 65 -4.56 -13.07 15.54
CA ARG A 65 -5.57 -13.97 16.10
C ARG A 65 -5.39 -14.06 17.62
N GLY A 66 -6.48 -13.91 18.37
CA GLY A 66 -6.45 -13.95 19.85
C GLY A 66 -5.98 -12.66 20.53
N HIS A 67 -5.63 -11.61 19.78
CA HIS A 67 -5.18 -10.32 20.33
C HIS A 67 -6.02 -9.14 19.86
N SER A 68 -5.97 -8.04 20.62
CA SER A 68 -6.61 -6.79 20.25
C SER A 68 -5.95 -6.19 19.00
N THR A 69 -6.76 -5.50 18.20
CA THR A 69 -6.27 -4.82 16.99
C THR A 69 -5.51 -3.56 17.37
N ILE A 70 -4.26 -3.42 16.92
CA ILE A 70 -3.46 -2.22 17.12
C ILE A 70 -3.59 -1.31 15.91
N ARG A 71 -3.87 -0.03 16.15
CA ARG A 71 -3.94 1.00 15.12
C ARG A 71 -2.82 1.99 15.31
N TYR A 72 -2.06 2.22 14.24
CA TYR A 72 -0.99 3.19 14.21
C TYR A 72 -1.27 4.30 13.20
N LYS A 73 -0.91 5.53 13.57
CA LYS A 73 -0.80 6.68 12.68
C LYS A 73 0.66 6.77 12.23
N CYS A 74 0.91 7.01 10.95
CA CYS A 74 2.29 7.25 10.52
C CYS A 74 2.75 8.61 11.02
N LEU A 75 3.86 8.65 11.72
CA LEU A 75 4.43 9.86 12.29
C LEU A 75 5.52 10.43 11.36
N GLU A 76 6.43 9.58 10.89
CA GLU A 76 7.55 9.97 10.04
C GLU A 76 7.88 8.84 9.05
N ALA A 77 8.39 9.20 7.87
CA ALA A 77 8.89 8.26 6.88
C ALA A 77 10.22 8.74 6.31
N LYS A 78 11.19 7.83 6.16
CA LYS A 78 12.49 8.08 5.52
C LYS A 78 12.83 6.87 4.66
N GLY A 79 12.78 7.04 3.34
CA GLY A 79 12.92 5.92 2.40
C GLY A 79 11.85 4.85 2.64
N GLN A 80 12.27 3.62 2.90
CA GLN A 80 11.38 2.49 3.21
C GLN A 80 11.11 2.30 4.71
N THR A 81 11.61 3.20 5.56
CA THR A 81 11.43 3.14 7.02
C THR A 81 10.31 4.06 7.46
N PHE A 82 9.44 3.54 8.33
CA PHE A 82 8.27 4.23 8.86
C PHE A 82 8.28 4.19 10.38
N MET A 83 8.17 5.37 11.00
CA MET A 83 7.89 5.50 12.43
C MET A 83 6.39 5.66 12.63
N LEU A 84 5.82 4.77 13.43
CA LEU A 84 4.39 4.64 13.64
C LEU A 84 4.05 4.90 15.10
N ARG A 85 2.95 5.62 15.36
CA ARG A 85 2.47 5.92 16.71
C ARG A 85 1.07 5.37 16.97
N THR A 86 0.80 4.83 18.15
CA THR A 86 -0.57 4.57 18.61
C THR A 86 -1.23 5.86 19.09
N ARG A 87 -2.50 5.78 19.48
CA ARG A 87 -3.12 6.86 20.24
C ARG A 87 -2.49 6.96 21.63
N VAL A 88 -2.50 8.17 22.18
CA VAL A 88 -2.19 8.42 23.59
C VAL A 88 -3.26 7.74 24.44
N ASN A 89 -2.87 7.00 25.47
CA ASN A 89 -3.77 6.35 26.41
C ASN A 89 -4.19 7.30 27.55
N GLY A 90 -5.04 6.83 28.47
CA GLY A 90 -5.50 7.62 29.62
C GLY A 90 -4.38 8.11 30.54
N ASP A 91 -3.22 7.44 30.52
CA ASP A 91 -2.04 7.77 31.33
C ASP A 91 -1.09 8.73 30.60
N GLY A 92 -1.49 9.30 29.46
CA GLY A 92 -0.64 10.22 28.69
C GLY A 92 0.51 9.53 27.93
N LEU A 93 0.50 8.20 27.83
CA LEU A 93 1.51 7.42 27.15
C LEU A 93 1.11 7.06 25.72
N GLN A 94 2.06 7.04 24.80
CA GLN A 94 1.86 6.60 23.42
C GLN A 94 2.84 5.48 23.07
N GLY A 95 2.41 4.59 22.18
CA GLY A 95 3.24 3.51 21.66
C GLY A 95 3.92 3.90 20.36
N ILE A 96 5.23 3.66 20.24
CA ILE A 96 6.03 3.86 19.03
C ILE A 96 6.54 2.52 18.51
N VAL A 97 6.45 2.32 17.19
CA VAL A 97 7.10 1.20 16.50
C VAL A 97 7.74 1.68 15.20
N CYS A 98 8.95 1.20 14.93
CA CYS A 98 9.65 1.45 13.68
C CYS A 98 9.64 0.20 12.81
N ILE A 99 9.19 0.35 11.56
CA ILE A 99 9.18 -0.74 10.59
C ILE A 99 9.84 -0.33 9.28
N ALA A 100 10.37 -1.29 8.53
CA ALA A 100 10.82 -1.09 7.16
C ALA A 100 10.33 -2.19 6.22
N PHE A 101 9.96 -1.83 4.99
CA PHE A 101 9.60 -2.77 3.94
C PHE A 101 10.79 -2.98 3.00
N VAL A 102 11.31 -4.21 2.95
CA VAL A 102 12.43 -4.59 2.09
C VAL A 102 11.92 -5.60 1.07
N SER A 103 12.06 -5.33 -0.23
CA SER A 103 11.63 -6.29 -1.25
C SER A 103 12.49 -7.55 -1.17
N VAL A 104 11.88 -8.72 -1.41
CA VAL A 104 12.58 -10.01 -1.40
C VAL A 104 12.30 -10.80 -2.66
N GLU A 105 13.27 -11.61 -3.08
CA GLU A 105 13.15 -12.55 -4.19
C GLU A 105 12.67 -13.93 -3.73
N ASP A 106 11.69 -13.96 -2.83
CA ASP A 106 11.08 -15.19 -2.30
C ASP A 106 9.77 -15.47 -3.06
N PRO A 107 9.46 -16.70 -3.50
CA PRO A 107 8.21 -17.00 -4.20
C PRO A 107 6.95 -16.76 -3.34
N ASP A 108 7.06 -16.98 -2.03
CA ASP A 108 5.94 -16.97 -1.08
C ASP A 108 5.78 -15.65 -0.32
N ALA A 109 6.74 -14.73 -0.46
CA ALA A 109 6.68 -13.39 0.11
C ALA A 109 6.87 -12.30 -0.95
N ASP A 110 6.35 -11.10 -0.68
CA ASP A 110 6.57 -9.93 -1.54
C ASP A 110 7.51 -8.93 -0.88
N TYR A 111 7.43 -8.83 0.45
CA TYR A 111 8.32 -8.02 1.26
C TYR A 111 8.76 -8.78 2.50
N SER A 112 9.95 -8.45 2.96
CA SER A 112 10.41 -8.65 4.31
C SER A 112 10.11 -7.38 5.11
N LEU A 113 9.34 -7.52 6.18
CA LEU A 113 8.97 -6.48 7.10
C LEU A 113 9.92 -6.51 8.30
N TRP A 114 10.80 -5.52 8.38
CA TRP A 114 11.78 -5.41 9.44
C TRP A 114 11.24 -4.54 10.55
N ARG A 115 11.27 -5.04 11.77
CA ARG A 115 11.09 -4.22 12.97
C ARG A 115 12.44 -3.64 13.39
N LEU A 116 12.52 -2.32 13.50
CA LEU A 116 13.76 -1.58 13.81
C LEU A 116 13.79 -1.00 15.23
N SER A 117 12.66 -1.03 15.93
CA SER A 117 12.56 -0.64 17.34
C SER A 117 12.62 -1.88 18.24
N GLN A 118 13.17 -1.74 19.45
CA GLN A 118 13.21 -2.80 20.45
C GLN A 118 11.84 -3.46 20.64
N LYS A 119 11.82 -4.78 20.85
CA LYS A 119 10.60 -5.54 21.09
C LYS A 119 10.08 -5.24 22.50
N ALA A 120 8.86 -4.70 22.58
CA ALA A 120 8.16 -4.54 23.85
C ALA A 120 7.43 -5.86 24.22
N PRO A 121 7.26 -6.17 25.52
CA PRO A 121 6.43 -7.27 25.97
C PRO A 121 4.97 -7.10 25.52
N GLY A 122 4.26 -8.22 25.33
CA GLY A 122 2.88 -8.24 24.83
C GLY A 122 2.77 -8.78 23.41
N HIS A 123 2.18 -8.01 22.49
CA HIS A 123 1.87 -8.42 21.12
C HIS A 123 3.16 -8.80 20.32
N PRO A 124 3.39 -10.08 19.99
CA PRO A 124 4.74 -10.57 19.67
C PRO A 124 5.38 -9.96 18.43
N LEU A 125 4.58 -9.50 17.47
CA LEU A 125 5.06 -9.04 16.17
C LEU A 125 5.26 -7.52 16.11
N MET A 126 4.28 -6.75 16.59
CA MET A 126 4.23 -5.29 16.44
C MET A 126 3.98 -4.53 17.74
N ALA A 127 4.07 -5.14 18.92
CA ALA A 127 3.89 -4.43 20.20
C ALA A 127 4.70 -3.13 20.23
N PRO A 128 4.10 -1.96 20.46
CA PRO A 128 4.85 -0.71 20.45
C PRO A 128 5.68 -0.55 21.72
N LEU A 129 6.79 0.19 21.63
CA LEU A 129 7.50 0.73 22.78
C LEU A 129 6.72 1.91 23.36
N THR A 130 6.39 1.87 24.64
CA THR A 130 5.66 2.94 25.31
C THR A 130 6.58 4.11 25.63
N VAL A 131 6.19 5.32 25.25
CA VAL A 131 6.91 6.58 25.52
C VAL A 131 5.93 7.65 26.00
N SER A 132 6.44 8.68 26.67
CA SER A 132 5.62 9.84 27.08
C SER A 132 5.04 10.56 25.85
N GLY A 133 3.77 10.97 25.94
CA GLY A 133 3.09 11.76 24.92
C GLY A 133 3.70 13.15 24.71
N LEU A 134 4.46 13.65 25.70
CA LEU A 134 5.15 14.95 25.65
C LEU A 134 6.48 14.89 24.89
N MET A 135 7.01 13.69 24.65
CA MET A 135 8.22 13.51 23.85
C MET A 135 7.90 13.72 22.37
N SER A 136 8.78 14.41 21.64
CA SER A 136 8.76 14.50 20.18
C SER A 136 9.72 13.48 19.57
N PRO A 137 9.30 12.23 19.34
CA PRO A 137 10.19 11.21 18.79
C PRO A 137 10.55 11.53 17.34
N SER A 138 11.76 11.15 16.93
CA SER A 138 12.23 11.19 15.54
C SER A 138 12.72 9.82 15.07
N ILE A 139 12.67 9.60 13.76
CA ILE A 139 13.10 8.33 13.15
C ILE A 139 14.57 8.02 13.45
N ASN A 140 15.43 9.04 13.47
CA ASN A 140 16.85 8.89 13.75
C ASN A 140 17.11 8.50 15.22
N GLN A 141 16.22 8.85 16.15
CA GLN A 141 16.37 8.46 17.55
C GLN A 141 15.73 7.10 17.83
N MET A 142 14.51 6.87 17.33
CA MET A 142 13.70 5.70 17.70
C MET A 142 13.94 4.47 16.83
N CYS A 143 14.45 4.66 15.61
CA CYS A 143 14.62 3.58 14.63
C CYS A 143 16.09 3.17 14.43
N ASN A 144 17.02 3.73 15.20
CA ASN A 144 18.44 3.36 15.20
C ASN A 144 18.77 2.06 15.98
N GLY A 145 17.75 1.34 16.45
CA GLY A 145 17.88 0.10 17.23
C GLY A 145 18.24 -1.13 16.38
N ALA A 146 19.41 -1.12 15.74
CA ALA A 146 19.88 -2.16 14.84
C ALA A 146 20.41 -3.45 15.51
N GLN A 147 20.29 -3.63 16.84
CA GLN A 147 20.82 -4.83 17.50
C GLN A 147 19.85 -6.02 17.50
N THR A 148 18.55 -5.82 17.28
CA THR A 148 17.58 -6.93 17.13
C THR A 148 16.64 -6.64 15.98
N LYS A 149 17.12 -6.81 14.75
CA LYS A 149 16.25 -6.79 13.57
C LYS A 149 15.38 -8.04 13.62
N THR A 150 14.11 -7.89 14.03
CA THR A 150 13.14 -8.97 13.85
C THR A 150 12.55 -8.85 12.46
N GLN A 151 12.71 -9.90 11.68
CA GLN A 151 12.27 -9.98 10.29
C GLN A 151 11.03 -10.85 10.19
N TYR A 152 10.03 -10.35 9.46
CA TYR A 152 8.83 -11.11 9.12
C TYR A 152 8.62 -11.11 7.62
N TYR A 153 8.25 -12.25 7.05
CA TYR A 153 7.88 -12.31 5.65
C TYR A 153 6.40 -12.04 5.48
N VAL A 154 6.07 -11.08 4.61
CA VAL A 154 4.70 -10.70 4.32
C VAL A 154 4.37 -10.87 2.85
N GLN A 155 3.17 -11.41 2.62
CA GLN A 155 2.60 -11.60 1.30
C GLN A 155 1.38 -10.70 1.16
N ARG A 156 1.23 -10.04 0.01
CA ARG A 156 0.03 -9.25 -0.23
C ARG A 156 -1.18 -10.17 -0.27
N ALA A 157 -2.29 -9.73 0.31
CA ALA A 157 -3.55 -10.43 0.18
C ALA A 157 -3.91 -10.55 -1.30
N LYS A 158 -3.92 -11.79 -1.83
CA LYS A 158 -4.36 -12.05 -3.20
C LYS A 158 -5.80 -11.57 -3.34
N LYS A 159 -6.01 -10.47 -4.05
CA LYS A 159 -7.32 -10.17 -4.62
C LYS A 159 -7.49 -11.16 -5.77
N THR A 160 -8.66 -11.79 -5.87
CA THR A 160 -8.98 -12.54 -7.09
C THR A 160 -8.86 -11.57 -8.26
N CYS A 161 -7.94 -11.84 -9.19
CA CYS A 161 -7.76 -11.01 -10.36
C CYS A 161 -9.01 -11.17 -11.23
N ARG A 162 -9.86 -10.14 -11.23
CA ARG A 162 -11.15 -10.14 -11.94
C ARG A 162 -11.36 -8.80 -12.58
N PHE A 163 -11.77 -8.77 -13.84
CA PHE A 163 -12.18 -7.52 -14.47
C PHE A 163 -13.51 -7.02 -13.88
N PRO A 164 -13.70 -5.70 -13.66
CA PRO A 164 -15.00 -5.12 -13.28
C PRO A 164 -16.09 -5.49 -14.28
N SER A 165 -17.35 -5.65 -13.84
CA SER A 165 -18.45 -5.94 -14.77
C SER A 165 -18.63 -4.87 -15.84
N THR A 166 -18.27 -3.62 -15.54
CA THR A 166 -18.38 -2.48 -16.47
C THR A 166 -17.50 -2.61 -17.71
N ILE A 167 -16.35 -3.28 -17.63
CA ILE A 167 -15.47 -3.51 -18.79
C ILE A 167 -15.70 -4.89 -19.43
N ARG A 168 -16.50 -5.79 -18.83
CA ARG A 168 -16.72 -7.14 -19.35
C ARG A 168 -17.60 -7.11 -20.60
N SER A 169 -16.97 -6.89 -21.74
CA SER A 169 -17.59 -6.86 -23.05
C SER A 169 -16.52 -7.02 -24.12
N MET A 170 -16.95 -7.12 -25.37
CA MET A 170 -16.11 -6.83 -26.52
C MET A 170 -16.12 -5.32 -26.77
N TRP A 171 -14.94 -4.78 -27.07
CA TRP A 171 -14.70 -3.36 -27.31
C TRP A 171 -13.91 -3.19 -28.60
N GLN A 172 -14.25 -2.17 -29.36
CA GLN A 172 -13.36 -1.62 -30.36
C GLN A 172 -12.24 -0.86 -29.65
N THR A 173 -11.09 -0.73 -30.32
CA THR A 173 -9.94 -0.07 -29.71
C THR A 173 -9.13 0.77 -30.67
N THR A 174 -8.47 1.80 -30.15
CA THR A 174 -7.53 2.64 -30.91
C THR A 174 -6.09 2.09 -30.90
N MET A 175 -5.87 0.89 -30.33
CA MET A 175 -4.56 0.22 -30.35
C MET A 175 -4.14 -0.12 -31.78
N GLN A 176 -2.88 0.08 -32.16
CA GLN A 176 -2.44 -0.21 -33.52
C GLN A 176 -2.39 -1.72 -33.82
N ALA A 177 -1.97 -2.56 -32.86
CA ALA A 177 -1.87 -4.00 -33.10
C ALA A 177 -3.18 -4.78 -32.91
N ALA A 178 -4.25 -4.15 -32.41
CA ALA A 178 -5.55 -4.80 -32.18
C ALA A 178 -6.68 -4.01 -32.85
N TRP A 179 -7.61 -4.72 -33.47
CA TRP A 179 -8.89 -4.12 -33.87
C TRP A 179 -9.92 -4.22 -32.76
N ARG A 180 -9.84 -5.25 -31.90
CA ARG A 180 -10.75 -5.47 -30.78
C ARG A 180 -10.08 -6.08 -29.56
N LEU A 181 -10.62 -5.73 -28.40
CA LEU A 181 -10.33 -6.36 -27.12
C LEU A 181 -11.61 -6.93 -26.53
N SER A 182 -11.56 -8.14 -25.98
CA SER A 182 -12.69 -8.73 -25.27
C SER A 182 -12.28 -9.06 -23.85
N PHE A 183 -13.08 -8.65 -22.87
CA PHE A 183 -12.82 -8.90 -21.46
C PHE A 183 -13.88 -9.83 -20.88
N SER A 184 -13.43 -10.97 -20.37
CA SER A 184 -14.23 -11.89 -19.57
C SER A 184 -14.08 -11.56 -18.07
N LYS A 185 -14.62 -12.41 -17.19
CA LYS A 185 -14.41 -12.25 -15.74
C LYS A 185 -12.94 -12.35 -15.33
N TYR A 186 -12.16 -13.21 -16.00
CA TYR A 186 -10.79 -13.56 -15.63
C TYR A 186 -9.78 -13.37 -16.76
N ASP A 187 -10.24 -13.16 -17.99
CA ASP A 187 -9.39 -13.19 -19.18
C ASP A 187 -9.62 -11.97 -20.04
N MET A 188 -8.58 -11.59 -20.77
CA MET A 188 -8.60 -10.61 -21.83
C MET A 188 -8.16 -11.30 -23.11
N HIS A 189 -8.99 -11.19 -24.14
CA HIS A 189 -8.65 -11.63 -25.49
C HIS A 189 -8.22 -10.44 -26.31
N PHE A 190 -7.01 -10.52 -26.84
CA PHE A 190 -6.43 -9.54 -27.73
C PHE A 190 -6.62 -10.01 -29.17
N ILE A 191 -7.50 -9.36 -29.93
CA ILE A 191 -7.77 -9.76 -31.31
C ILE A 191 -7.01 -8.83 -32.24
N THR A 192 -5.99 -9.39 -32.88
CA THR A 192 -5.05 -8.66 -33.74
C THR A 192 -5.66 -8.29 -35.09
N MET A 193 -5.06 -7.35 -35.81
CA MET A 193 -5.52 -6.90 -37.13
C MET A 193 -5.67 -8.04 -38.16
N ASN A 194 -4.85 -9.10 -38.07
CA ASN A 194 -4.96 -10.31 -38.89
C ASN A 194 -5.92 -11.38 -38.32
N ARG A 195 -6.79 -11.00 -37.36
CA ARG A 195 -7.80 -11.85 -36.69
C ARG A 195 -7.26 -13.01 -35.86
N THR A 196 -5.96 -13.03 -35.55
CA THR A 196 -5.43 -13.96 -34.54
C THR A 196 -5.86 -13.50 -33.15
N THR A 197 -6.13 -14.44 -32.25
CA THR A 197 -6.51 -14.13 -30.88
C THR A 197 -5.41 -14.55 -29.94
N LEU A 198 -4.87 -13.61 -29.17
CA LEU A 198 -4.02 -13.92 -28.03
C LEU A 198 -4.84 -13.89 -26.75
N HIS A 199 -4.65 -14.94 -25.96
CA HIS A 199 -5.31 -15.12 -24.69
C HIS A 199 -4.43 -14.62 -23.56
N PHE A 200 -4.97 -13.73 -22.73
CA PHE A 200 -4.31 -13.28 -21.51
C PHE A 200 -5.19 -13.58 -20.30
N SER A 201 -4.67 -14.33 -19.35
CA SER A 201 -5.32 -14.50 -18.06
C SER A 201 -4.89 -13.40 -17.09
N CYS A 202 -5.83 -12.93 -16.27
CA CYS A 202 -5.60 -11.96 -15.21
C CYS A 202 -4.79 -12.64 -14.10
N ASP A 203 -3.50 -12.31 -13.99
CA ASP A 203 -2.58 -12.88 -12.99
C ASP A 203 -2.72 -12.13 -11.65
N THR A 204 -2.62 -10.80 -11.68
CA THR A 204 -2.72 -9.96 -10.47
C THR A 204 -3.46 -8.65 -10.75
N ARG A 205 -4.26 -8.18 -9.78
CA ARG A 205 -4.99 -6.90 -9.87
C ARG A 205 -4.77 -6.05 -8.62
N ASP A 206 -4.48 -4.76 -8.82
CA ASP A 206 -4.74 -3.73 -7.82
C ASP A 206 -5.50 -2.55 -8.38
N LYS A 207 -6.75 -2.39 -7.90
CA LYS A 207 -7.71 -1.40 -8.39
C LYS A 207 -7.85 -1.50 -9.91
N ASP A 208 -7.30 -0.54 -10.63
CA ASP A 208 -7.41 -0.40 -12.08
C ASP A 208 -6.12 -0.82 -12.79
N ASN A 209 -5.15 -1.33 -12.03
CA ASN A 209 -3.90 -1.89 -12.54
C ASN A 209 -3.95 -3.41 -12.55
N PHE A 210 -3.50 -4.00 -13.65
CA PHE A 210 -3.60 -5.42 -13.94
C PHE A 210 -2.26 -5.93 -14.46
N ILE A 211 -1.89 -7.14 -14.02
CA ILE A 211 -0.88 -7.97 -14.67
C ILE A 211 -1.65 -9.05 -15.41
N LEU A 212 -1.45 -9.10 -16.72
CA LEU A 212 -2.07 -10.07 -17.62
C LEU A 212 -0.97 -10.98 -18.16
N ARG A 213 -1.24 -12.29 -18.22
CA ARG A 213 -0.29 -13.30 -18.65
C ARG A 213 -0.83 -14.10 -19.83
N ALA A 214 -0.10 -14.10 -20.94
CA ALA A 214 -0.26 -15.05 -22.02
C ALA A 214 0.76 -16.18 -21.82
N THR A 215 0.30 -17.44 -21.77
CA THR A 215 1.20 -18.58 -21.62
C THR A 215 1.80 -18.98 -22.97
N ASN A 216 3.04 -19.45 -22.97
CA ASN A 216 3.71 -20.03 -24.13
C ASN A 216 3.68 -19.12 -25.38
N ILE A 217 4.00 -17.82 -25.22
CA ILE A 217 4.15 -16.92 -26.36
C ILE A 217 5.33 -17.33 -27.25
N GLN A 218 6.34 -17.98 -26.65
CA GLN A 218 7.49 -18.62 -27.29
C GLN A 218 7.86 -19.86 -26.45
N THR A 219 8.66 -20.76 -27.01
CA THR A 219 9.08 -21.99 -26.32
C THR A 219 9.70 -21.67 -24.95
N GLY A 220 9.04 -22.10 -23.87
CA GLY A 220 9.48 -21.88 -22.50
C GLY A 220 9.26 -20.46 -21.94
N MET A 221 8.56 -19.58 -22.66
CA MET A 221 8.36 -18.18 -22.28
C MET A 221 6.88 -17.81 -22.23
N ASP A 222 6.46 -17.16 -21.15
CA ASP A 222 5.18 -16.47 -21.02
C ASP A 222 5.34 -14.99 -21.41
N GLY A 223 4.24 -14.35 -21.80
CA GLY A 223 4.17 -12.92 -22.07
C GLY A 223 3.41 -12.18 -20.98
N ILE A 224 4.03 -11.16 -20.40
CA ILE A 224 3.41 -10.31 -19.39
C ILE A 224 3.01 -8.96 -19.96
N LEU A 225 1.77 -8.56 -19.75
CA LEU A 225 1.28 -7.23 -20.05
C LEU A 225 0.82 -6.55 -18.76
N CYS A 226 1.45 -5.42 -18.44
CA CYS A 226 0.99 -4.56 -17.35
C CYS A 226 0.05 -3.49 -17.92
N LEU A 227 -1.19 -3.48 -17.44
CA LEU A 227 -2.27 -2.65 -17.99
C LEU A 227 -2.94 -1.83 -16.89
N HIS A 228 -3.11 -0.54 -17.13
CA HIS A 228 -3.91 0.37 -16.32
C HIS A 228 -5.16 0.79 -17.10
N ILE A 229 -6.35 0.64 -16.50
CA ILE A 229 -7.64 0.88 -17.17
C ILE A 229 -8.42 1.97 -16.43
N ILE A 230 -8.52 3.15 -17.03
CA ILE A 230 -9.17 4.32 -16.46
C ILE A 230 -10.58 4.47 -17.07
N PRO A 231 -11.67 4.44 -16.29
CA PRO A 231 -13.00 4.74 -16.80
C PRO A 231 -13.12 6.24 -17.15
N LEU A 232 -13.72 6.54 -18.31
CA LEU A 232 -13.99 7.90 -18.76
C LEU A 232 -15.49 8.17 -18.63
N HIS A 233 -15.89 8.78 -17.52
CA HIS A 233 -17.31 8.99 -17.21
C HIS A 233 -17.96 10.11 -18.03
N ASP A 234 -17.18 11.13 -18.37
CA ASP A 234 -17.67 12.36 -19.02
C ASP A 234 -17.35 12.40 -20.52
N ASP A 235 -16.73 11.35 -21.08
CA ASP A 235 -16.39 11.28 -22.50
C ASP A 235 -17.56 10.67 -23.31
N PRO A 236 -18.08 11.40 -24.32
CA PRO A 236 -19.22 10.92 -25.11
C PRO A 236 -18.84 9.81 -26.12
N TYR A 237 -17.56 9.67 -26.47
CA TYR A 237 -17.07 8.76 -27.52
C TYR A 237 -16.37 7.54 -26.95
N TYR A 238 -15.56 7.72 -25.91
CA TYR A 238 -14.72 6.67 -25.32
C TYR A 238 -15.23 6.27 -23.93
N LYS A 239 -15.12 4.98 -23.58
CA LYS A 239 -15.56 4.47 -22.27
C LYS A 239 -14.41 4.20 -21.32
N PHE A 240 -13.27 3.79 -21.85
CA PHE A 240 -12.07 3.53 -21.05
C PHE A 240 -10.84 4.05 -21.77
N GLN A 241 -9.90 4.58 -21.00
CA GLN A 241 -8.52 4.78 -21.41
C GLN A 241 -7.66 3.64 -20.88
N LEU A 242 -6.87 3.05 -21.76
CA LEU A 242 -5.87 2.05 -21.48
C LEU A 242 -4.50 2.73 -21.48
N SER A 243 -3.74 2.50 -20.41
CA SER A 243 -2.34 2.89 -20.30
C SER A 243 -1.50 1.66 -20.03
N ARG A 244 -0.45 1.46 -20.81
CA ARG A 244 0.50 0.35 -20.61
C ARG A 244 1.57 0.80 -19.64
N THR A 245 1.79 -0.01 -18.62
CA THR A 245 2.76 0.28 -17.56
C THR A 245 4.06 -0.51 -17.76
N ASN A 246 4.33 -0.95 -18.98
CA ASN A 246 5.59 -1.56 -19.42
C ASN A 246 6.04 -0.87 -20.72
N THR A 247 7.35 -0.76 -20.96
CA THR A 247 7.99 0.02 -22.04
C THR A 247 7.82 -0.55 -23.46
N GLY A 248 6.80 -1.37 -23.71
CA GLY A 248 6.62 -2.07 -24.98
C GLY A 248 6.15 -1.17 -26.14
N ASN A 249 6.65 -1.40 -27.35
CA ASN A 249 6.14 -0.77 -28.58
C ASN A 249 4.81 -1.45 -29.02
N ASP A 250 3.87 -0.71 -29.61
CA ASP A 250 2.55 -1.23 -30.05
C ASP A 250 2.49 -1.68 -31.51
N VAL A 251 3.64 -1.78 -32.19
CA VAL A 251 3.69 -2.27 -33.58
C VAL A 251 3.34 -3.75 -33.69
N SER A 252 3.63 -4.56 -32.67
CA SER A 252 3.26 -5.98 -32.65
C SER A 252 2.98 -6.47 -31.22
N VAL A 253 2.21 -7.55 -31.10
CA VAL A 253 1.86 -8.11 -29.80
C VAL A 253 3.09 -8.60 -29.03
N PHE A 254 4.09 -9.17 -29.73
CA PHE A 254 5.36 -9.56 -29.11
C PHE A 254 6.15 -8.39 -28.54
N GLN A 255 5.94 -7.18 -29.06
CA GLN A 255 6.55 -5.96 -28.54
C GLN A 255 5.70 -5.31 -27.44
N MET A 256 4.43 -5.68 -27.30
CA MET A 256 3.53 -5.20 -26.24
C MET A 256 3.73 -5.94 -24.91
N VAL A 257 4.24 -7.17 -24.97
CA VAL A 257 4.43 -8.04 -23.80
C VAL A 257 5.90 -8.10 -23.40
N VAL A 258 6.15 -8.22 -22.10
CA VAL A 258 7.47 -8.54 -21.56
C VAL A 258 7.61 -10.07 -21.53
N PRO A 259 8.55 -10.66 -22.29
CA PRO A 259 8.77 -12.10 -22.25
C PRO A 259 9.44 -12.49 -20.93
N VAL A 260 8.91 -13.52 -20.26
CA VAL A 260 9.44 -14.05 -19.01
C VAL A 260 9.49 -15.58 -19.06
N PRO A 261 10.44 -16.23 -18.36
CA PRO A 261 10.42 -17.69 -18.25
C PRO A 261 9.08 -18.20 -17.74
N HIS A 262 8.63 -19.32 -18.30
CA HIS A 262 7.34 -19.92 -17.95
C HIS A 262 7.19 -20.10 -16.43
N GLY A 263 6.05 -19.66 -15.88
CA GLY A 263 5.77 -19.76 -14.45
C GLY A 263 6.50 -18.75 -13.55
N ARG A 264 7.39 -17.90 -14.09
CA ARG A 264 8.04 -16.84 -13.30
C ARG A 264 7.00 -15.87 -12.75
N LYS A 265 6.97 -15.68 -11.43
CA LYS A 265 6.09 -14.72 -10.76
C LYS A 265 6.46 -13.29 -11.14
N PHE A 266 5.47 -12.52 -11.57
CA PHE A 266 5.60 -11.12 -11.94
C PHE A 266 4.81 -10.25 -10.95
N ARG A 267 5.38 -9.13 -10.51
CA ARG A 267 4.84 -8.31 -9.43
C ARG A 267 4.57 -6.88 -9.90
N LEU A 268 3.33 -6.42 -9.74
CA LEU A 268 2.86 -5.15 -10.27
C LEU A 268 3.72 -3.96 -9.84
N TYR A 269 4.17 -3.92 -8.58
CA TYR A 269 4.87 -2.74 -8.03
C TYR A 269 6.39 -2.80 -8.11
N ARG A 270 6.93 -3.90 -8.63
CA ARG A 270 8.38 -4.12 -8.75
C ARG A 270 8.77 -4.25 -10.21
N ASP A 271 7.96 -4.98 -10.97
CA ASP A 271 8.28 -5.42 -12.32
C ASP A 271 7.50 -4.63 -13.40
N CYS A 272 6.44 -3.88 -13.03
CA CYS A 272 5.80 -2.93 -13.94
C CYS A 272 6.25 -1.50 -13.62
N ASP A 273 6.53 -0.72 -14.67
CA ASP A 273 6.75 0.71 -14.59
C ASP A 273 5.42 1.42 -14.31
N LEU A 274 5.15 1.68 -13.04
CA LEU A 274 3.93 2.40 -12.61
C LEU A 274 3.90 3.88 -13.03
N ILE A 275 4.95 4.35 -13.69
CA ILE A 275 4.97 5.64 -14.36
C ILE A 275 4.22 5.43 -15.67
N GLU A 276 3.23 6.28 -15.95
CA GLU A 276 2.62 6.38 -17.28
C GLU A 276 3.72 6.79 -18.27
N SER A 277 4.48 5.80 -18.75
CA SER A 277 5.46 5.97 -19.81
C SER A 277 4.71 6.47 -21.05
N PRO A 278 5.29 7.33 -21.91
CA PRO A 278 4.58 8.04 -22.98
C PRO A 278 4.13 7.14 -24.15
N ALA A 279 3.73 5.89 -23.88
CA ALA A 279 2.84 5.15 -24.73
C ALA A 279 1.53 5.92 -24.82
N ARG A 280 1.23 6.43 -26.01
CA ARG A 280 0.01 7.19 -26.31
C ARG A 280 -1.20 6.51 -25.67
N PRO A 281 -2.09 7.25 -24.98
CA PRO A 281 -3.29 6.66 -24.40
C PRO A 281 -4.09 5.95 -25.49
N GLN A 282 -4.50 4.72 -25.20
CA GLN A 282 -5.31 3.91 -26.09
C GLN A 282 -6.72 3.86 -25.53
N PHE A 283 -7.74 3.84 -26.38
CA PHE A 283 -9.12 3.96 -25.93
C PHE A 283 -9.94 2.73 -26.28
N LEU A 284 -10.96 2.48 -25.47
CA LEU A 284 -12.02 1.51 -25.74
C LEU A 284 -13.34 2.22 -26.00
N TYR A 285 -14.05 1.77 -27.02
CA TYR A 285 -15.36 2.28 -27.42
C TYR A 285 -16.27 1.13 -27.91
N PRO A 286 -17.60 1.32 -27.90
CA PRO A 286 -18.57 0.31 -28.33
C PRO A 286 -18.36 -0.17 -29.77
#